data_AF-A0A5E4UFX6-F1
#
_entry.id   AF-A0A5E4UFX6-F1
#
_cell.length_a   1.000
_cell.length_b   1.000
_cell.length_c   1.000
_cell.angle_alpha   90.00
_cell.angle_beta   90.00
_cell.angle_gamma   90.00
#
_symmetry.space_group_name_H-M   'P 1'
#
loop_
_entity.id
_entity.type
_entity.pdbx_description
1 polymer ?
#
loop_
_entity_poly.entity_id
_entity_poly.type
_entity_poly.pdbx_seq_one_letter_code
_entity_poly.pdbx_strand_id
1 'polypeptide(L)'
;MPLSGATNSIYLAPTFPCSRAKAMIGDVSEAFSSLTQYLEGRARLNPATIEAHRQWSQRAPDADSLSACFVDDDNVPEIRLALFRLHLASYPKGLSYLTENGEVDEIEAAAALVLRDLTAESREAMLAAPELADNGVLVVSLPDTRIRIVLHPECLSPASAGVTEQEASDLLLRRAADSRDGALTLLERMLTLRDVLDPELPDPLAIQTWHALAMRAHWPLCHIDTRVTKQHKEELGFILHSLATYDDLRAWRSSCLWAALDAFECAENDEAASVVRQEIAVLDRAHEAPLREPTNIWGSTGAK
;
A
#
# COMPACT_ATOMS: atom_id res chain seq x y z
N MET A 1 -41.99 -43.11 -14.07
CA MET A 1 -42.78 -41.88 -14.26
C MET A 1 -42.05 -40.74 -13.56
N PRO A 2 -41.59 -39.71 -14.28
CA PRO A 2 -40.80 -38.59 -13.76
C PRO A 2 -41.65 -37.30 -13.54
N LEU A 3 -40.95 -36.18 -13.26
CA LEU A 3 -41.36 -34.77 -13.04
C LEU A 3 -41.59 -34.45 -11.55
N SER A 4 -41.12 -33.37 -10.92
CA SER A 4 -40.65 -32.02 -11.28
C SER A 4 -40.05 -31.43 -9.97
N GLY A 5 -39.09 -30.50 -9.90
CA GLY A 5 -38.50 -29.64 -10.91
C GLY A 5 -37.27 -28.94 -10.36
N ALA A 6 -36.28 -28.73 -11.23
CA ALA A 6 -35.14 -27.89 -10.99
C ALA A 6 -35.41 -26.52 -11.62
N THR A 7 -35.46 -25.47 -10.79
CA THR A 7 -35.42 -24.08 -11.26
C THR A 7 -33.97 -23.75 -11.62
N ASN A 8 -33.66 -23.86 -12.92
CA ASN A 8 -32.46 -23.27 -13.51
C ASN A 8 -32.55 -21.74 -13.44
N SER A 9 -31.85 -21.14 -12.47
CA SER A 9 -31.57 -19.71 -12.47
C SER A 9 -30.45 -19.45 -13.46
N ILE A 10 -30.82 -19.07 -14.68
CA ILE A 10 -29.90 -18.58 -15.70
C ILE A 10 -29.38 -17.22 -15.22
N TYR A 11 -28.18 -17.21 -14.65
CA TYR A 11 -27.43 -15.97 -14.44
C TYR A 11 -27.00 -15.46 -15.82
N LEU A 12 -27.77 -14.50 -16.33
CA LEU A 12 -27.34 -13.65 -17.43
C LEU A 12 -26.11 -12.87 -16.95
N ALA A 13 -24.94 -13.20 -17.50
CA ALA A 13 -23.79 -12.31 -17.45
C ALA A 13 -24.21 -10.93 -17.99
N PRO A 14 -23.77 -9.81 -17.40
CA PRO A 14 -23.97 -8.51 -18.02
C PRO A 14 -23.14 -8.47 -19.30
N THR A 15 -23.77 -8.84 -20.41
CA THR A 15 -23.28 -8.52 -21.74
C THR A 15 -23.37 -7.01 -21.87
N PHE A 16 -22.24 -6.32 -21.77
CA PHE A 16 -22.14 -4.94 -22.26
C PHE A 16 -22.58 -4.95 -23.73
N PRO A 17 -23.68 -4.27 -24.10
CA PRO A 17 -24.08 -4.19 -25.49
C PRO A 17 -23.06 -3.32 -26.21
N CYS A 18 -22.16 -3.96 -26.96
CA CYS A 18 -21.18 -3.36 -27.88
C CYS A 18 -21.84 -2.56 -29.04
N SER A 19 -23.17 -2.36 -29.02
CA SER A 19 -23.95 -1.72 -30.09
C SER A 19 -24.62 -0.41 -29.68
N ARG A 20 -24.32 0.14 -28.51
CA ARG A 20 -24.73 1.50 -28.12
C ARG A 20 -23.55 2.31 -27.56
N ALA A 21 -22.51 2.47 -28.37
CA ALA A 21 -21.57 3.59 -28.25
C ALA A 21 -22.29 4.91 -28.63
N LYS A 22 -23.32 5.28 -27.86
CA LYS A 22 -23.65 6.69 -27.70
C LYS A 22 -22.43 7.25 -26.99
N ALA A 23 -21.71 8.16 -27.64
CA ALA A 23 -20.54 8.82 -27.11
C ALA A 23 -20.79 9.21 -25.66
N MET A 24 -20.21 8.47 -24.71
CA MET A 24 -19.97 8.99 -23.38
C MET A 24 -18.88 10.04 -23.59
N ILE A 25 -19.30 11.27 -23.90
CA ILE A 25 -18.42 12.45 -23.87
C ILE A 25 -18.25 12.80 -22.39
N GLY A 26 -17.66 11.87 -21.65
CA GLY A 26 -17.23 12.07 -20.28
C GLY A 26 -15.76 12.44 -20.29
N ASP A 27 -15.38 13.35 -19.40
CA ASP A 27 -13.98 13.66 -19.16
C ASP A 27 -13.25 12.48 -18.49
N VAL A 28 -11.95 12.67 -18.24
CA VAL A 28 -11.11 11.68 -17.55
C VAL A 28 -11.64 11.32 -16.15
N SER A 29 -12.26 12.26 -15.42
CA SER A 29 -12.84 12.01 -14.10
C SER A 29 -14.03 11.06 -14.16
N GLU A 30 -14.87 11.16 -15.20
CA GLU A 30 -15.94 10.20 -15.47
C GLU A 30 -15.39 8.81 -15.83
N ALA A 31 -14.29 8.73 -16.59
CA ALA A 31 -13.66 7.46 -16.95
C ALA A 31 -13.17 6.70 -15.70
N PHE A 32 -12.49 7.39 -14.78
CA PHE A 32 -12.05 6.82 -13.50
C PHE A 32 -13.21 6.48 -12.56
N SER A 33 -14.26 7.31 -12.53
CA SER A 33 -15.47 7.02 -11.75
C SER A 33 -16.17 5.74 -12.23
N SER A 34 -16.22 5.52 -13.54
CA SER A 34 -16.77 4.30 -14.14
C SER A 34 -15.90 3.08 -13.82
N LEU A 35 -14.58 3.22 -13.86
CA LEU A 35 -13.65 2.18 -13.44
C LEU A 35 -13.82 1.82 -11.96
N THR A 36 -13.94 2.82 -11.07
CA THR A 36 -14.22 2.60 -9.63
C THR A 36 -15.48 1.75 -9.45
N GLN A 37 -16.59 2.10 -10.08
CA GLN A 37 -17.84 1.32 -10.00
C GLN A 37 -17.65 -0.13 -10.47
N TYR A 38 -16.82 -0.33 -11.49
CA TYR A 38 -16.49 -1.67 -11.98
C TYR A 38 -15.66 -2.48 -10.97
N LEU A 39 -14.67 -1.86 -10.34
CA LEU A 39 -13.78 -2.49 -9.35
C LEU A 39 -14.50 -2.83 -8.04
N GLU A 40 -15.41 -1.96 -7.59
CA GLU A 40 -16.28 -2.20 -6.42
C GLU A 40 -17.39 -3.22 -6.72
N GLY A 41 -17.69 -3.45 -8.00
CA GLY A 41 -18.66 -4.42 -8.45
C GLY A 41 -18.31 -5.85 -8.01
N ARG A 42 -19.33 -6.70 -7.86
CA ARG A 42 -19.13 -8.11 -7.46
C ARG A 42 -18.54 -8.99 -8.56
N ALA A 43 -18.58 -8.55 -9.81
CA ALA A 43 -18.07 -9.31 -10.94
C ALA A 43 -16.57 -9.58 -10.82
N ARG A 44 -16.10 -10.65 -11.48
CA ARG A 44 -14.66 -10.86 -11.72
C ARG A 44 -14.18 -9.86 -12.76
N LEU A 45 -12.92 -9.45 -12.65
CA LEU A 45 -12.31 -8.58 -13.63
C LEU A 45 -12.16 -9.31 -14.97
N ASN A 46 -12.57 -8.64 -16.04
CA ASN A 46 -12.47 -9.12 -17.41
C ASN A 46 -11.36 -8.31 -18.10
N PRO A 47 -10.32 -8.96 -18.67
CA PRO A 47 -9.22 -8.24 -19.32
C PRO A 47 -9.67 -7.27 -20.43
N ALA A 48 -10.68 -7.64 -21.22
CA ALA A 48 -11.19 -6.78 -22.28
C ALA A 48 -11.92 -5.54 -21.73
N THR A 49 -12.59 -5.67 -20.57
CA THR A 49 -13.23 -4.54 -19.89
C THR A 49 -12.18 -3.61 -19.28
N ILE A 50 -11.16 -4.16 -18.62
CA ILE A 50 -10.03 -3.39 -18.08
C ILE A 50 -9.32 -2.61 -19.19
N GLU A 51 -9.04 -3.26 -20.32
CA GLU A 51 -8.42 -2.61 -21.48
C GLU A 51 -9.32 -1.53 -22.09
N ALA A 52 -10.64 -1.74 -22.13
CA ALA A 52 -11.57 -0.70 -22.57
C ALA A 52 -11.54 0.53 -21.65
N HIS A 53 -11.46 0.34 -20.33
CA HIS A 53 -11.28 1.45 -19.38
C HIS A 53 -9.92 2.13 -19.53
N ARG A 54 -8.84 1.36 -19.75
CA ARG A 54 -7.49 1.89 -20.03
C ARG A 54 -7.48 2.79 -21.26
N GLN A 55 -8.10 2.35 -22.35
CA GLN A 55 -8.19 3.15 -23.57
C GLN A 55 -9.08 4.38 -23.40
N TRP A 56 -10.15 4.28 -22.60
CA TRP A 56 -11.02 5.41 -22.33
C TRP A 56 -10.30 6.47 -21.49
N SER A 57 -9.63 6.12 -20.39
CA SER A 57 -8.88 7.09 -19.57
C SER A 57 -7.79 7.81 -20.37
N GLN A 58 -7.20 7.13 -21.35
CA GLN A 58 -6.21 7.72 -22.26
C GLN A 58 -6.82 8.70 -23.27
N ARG A 59 -8.02 8.43 -23.78
CA ARG A 59 -8.66 9.22 -24.85
C ARG A 59 -9.66 10.27 -24.36
N ALA A 60 -10.10 10.18 -23.11
CA ALA A 60 -11.06 11.12 -22.54
C ALA A 60 -10.49 12.54 -22.55
N PRO A 61 -11.32 13.59 -22.75
CA PRO A 61 -10.88 14.97 -22.55
C PRO A 61 -10.30 15.16 -21.14
N ASP A 62 -9.28 16.01 -21.02
CA ASP A 62 -8.79 16.43 -19.70
C ASP A 62 -9.91 17.11 -18.91
N ALA A 63 -9.93 16.83 -17.61
CA ALA A 63 -10.70 17.61 -16.66
C ALA A 63 -9.78 18.70 -16.11
N ASP A 64 -10.27 19.93 -15.98
CA ASP A 64 -9.49 21.05 -15.43
C ASP A 64 -8.88 20.70 -14.05
N SER A 65 -9.60 19.92 -13.24
CA SER A 65 -9.12 19.47 -11.92
C SER A 65 -7.93 18.51 -12.01
N LEU A 66 -7.86 17.67 -13.05
CA LEU A 66 -6.71 16.79 -13.26
C LEU A 66 -5.48 17.59 -13.69
N SER A 67 -5.63 18.47 -14.68
CA SER A 67 -4.51 19.29 -15.19
C SER A 67 -3.94 20.20 -14.11
N ALA A 68 -4.78 20.77 -13.24
CA ALA A 68 -4.34 21.60 -12.12
C ALA A 68 -3.43 20.85 -11.11
N CYS A 69 -3.44 19.51 -11.12
CA CYS A 69 -2.64 18.71 -10.20
C CYS A 69 -1.17 18.60 -10.58
N PHE A 70 -0.80 18.85 -11.84
CA PHE A 70 0.54 18.56 -12.37
C PHE A 70 1.27 19.83 -12.83
N VAL A 71 2.61 19.80 -12.79
CA VAL A 71 3.44 20.98 -13.10
C VAL A 71 3.56 21.22 -14.61
N ASP A 72 3.53 20.17 -15.44
CA ASP A 72 3.73 20.22 -16.89
C ASP A 72 2.66 19.41 -17.66
N ASP A 73 2.15 19.96 -18.77
CA ASP A 73 1.18 19.28 -19.67
C ASP A 73 1.83 18.32 -20.68
N ASP A 74 3.17 18.27 -20.76
CA ASP A 74 3.88 17.52 -21.82
C ASP A 74 3.82 15.99 -21.63
N ASN A 75 3.58 15.50 -20.40
CA ASN A 75 3.57 14.07 -20.05
C ASN A 75 2.17 13.48 -19.84
N VAL A 76 1.12 14.17 -20.25
CA VAL A 76 -0.28 13.78 -19.97
C VAL A 76 -0.62 12.32 -20.29
N PRO A 77 -0.19 11.72 -21.42
CA PRO A 77 -0.48 10.30 -21.70
C PRO A 77 0.17 9.32 -20.72
N GLU A 78 1.44 9.55 -20.37
CA GLU A 78 2.21 8.70 -19.44
C GLU A 78 1.67 8.81 -18.02
N ILE A 79 1.38 10.04 -17.57
CA ILE A 79 0.75 10.32 -16.28
C ILE A 79 -0.62 9.63 -16.19
N ARG A 80 -1.47 9.75 -17.22
CA ARG A 80 -2.78 9.07 -17.24
C ARG A 80 -2.65 7.55 -17.15
N LEU A 81 -1.62 6.97 -17.77
CA LEU A 81 -1.38 5.52 -17.73
C LEU A 81 -0.91 5.11 -16.33
N ALA A 82 -0.01 5.89 -15.73
CA ALA A 82 0.43 5.70 -14.35
C ALA A 82 -0.75 5.80 -13.37
N LEU A 83 -1.57 6.86 -13.47
CA LEU A 83 -2.78 7.03 -12.67
C LEU A 83 -3.75 5.87 -12.84
N PHE A 84 -3.94 5.36 -14.06
CA PHE A 84 -4.78 4.18 -14.30
C PHE A 84 -4.26 2.95 -13.52
N ARG A 85 -2.96 2.67 -13.61
CA ARG A 85 -2.34 1.54 -12.89
C ARG A 85 -2.44 1.70 -11.38
N LEU A 86 -2.11 2.88 -10.86
CA LEU A 86 -2.15 3.16 -9.41
C LEU A 86 -3.59 3.12 -8.88
N HIS A 87 -4.55 3.62 -9.65
CA HIS A 87 -5.95 3.52 -9.31
C HIS A 87 -6.42 2.07 -9.30
N LEU A 88 -6.06 1.28 -10.29
CA LEU A 88 -6.37 -0.15 -10.34
C LEU A 88 -5.76 -0.88 -9.14
N ALA A 89 -4.48 -0.63 -8.83
CA ALA A 89 -3.77 -1.20 -7.69
C ALA A 89 -4.38 -0.80 -6.32
N SER A 90 -5.10 0.32 -6.25
CA SER A 90 -5.73 0.79 -5.00
C SER A 90 -6.93 -0.04 -4.54
N TYR A 91 -7.38 -0.99 -5.37
CA TYR A 91 -8.43 -1.94 -5.05
C TYR A 91 -7.87 -3.36 -5.02
N PRO A 92 -8.26 -4.20 -4.04
CA PRO A 92 -7.72 -5.56 -3.92
C PRO A 92 -7.81 -6.40 -5.21
N LYS A 93 -8.98 -6.36 -5.88
CA LYS A 93 -9.17 -7.08 -7.16
C LYS A 93 -8.26 -6.58 -8.27
N GLY A 94 -8.04 -5.27 -8.33
CA GLY A 94 -7.21 -4.65 -9.35
C GLY A 94 -5.73 -4.96 -9.12
N LEU A 95 -5.28 -4.95 -7.86
CA LEU A 95 -3.94 -5.40 -7.51
C LEU A 95 -3.72 -6.87 -7.88
N SER A 96 -4.65 -7.78 -7.52
CA SER A 96 -4.56 -9.18 -7.93
C SER A 96 -4.48 -9.34 -9.46
N TYR A 97 -5.28 -8.57 -10.21
CA TYR A 97 -5.20 -8.57 -11.68
C TYR A 97 -3.83 -8.12 -12.19
N LEU A 98 -3.24 -7.07 -11.63
CA LEU A 98 -1.91 -6.60 -12.03
C LEU A 98 -0.85 -7.66 -11.74
N THR A 99 -0.91 -8.32 -10.58
CA THR A 99 -0.01 -9.43 -10.23
C THR A 99 -0.14 -10.61 -11.19
N GLU A 100 -1.38 -11.05 -11.48
CA GLU A 100 -1.65 -12.16 -12.41
C GLU A 100 -1.17 -11.90 -13.85
N ASN A 101 -1.13 -10.63 -14.26
CA ASN A 101 -0.67 -10.22 -15.59
C ASN A 101 0.81 -9.78 -15.63
N GLY A 102 1.53 -9.83 -14.49
CA GLY A 102 2.93 -9.42 -14.41
C GLY A 102 3.15 -7.91 -14.57
N GLU A 103 2.14 -7.09 -14.28
CA GLU A 103 2.19 -5.62 -14.34
C GLU A 103 2.49 -4.98 -12.96
N VAL A 104 2.74 -5.78 -11.91
CA VAL A 104 2.98 -5.28 -10.55
C VAL A 104 4.27 -4.46 -10.43
N ASP A 105 5.32 -4.83 -11.18
CA ASP A 105 6.60 -4.13 -11.18
C ASP A 105 6.49 -2.71 -11.78
N GLU A 106 5.43 -2.44 -12.55
CA GLU A 106 5.17 -1.12 -13.13
C GLU A 106 4.54 -0.14 -12.13
N ILE A 107 4.06 -0.62 -10.97
CA ILE A 107 3.45 0.21 -9.93
C ILE A 107 4.48 1.18 -9.34
N GLU A 108 5.71 0.71 -9.13
CA GLU A 108 6.82 1.53 -8.63
C GLU A 108 7.06 2.74 -9.53
N ALA A 109 7.34 2.49 -10.81
CA ALA A 109 7.65 3.52 -11.78
C ALA A 109 6.47 4.48 -11.96
N ALA A 110 5.23 3.96 -11.94
CA ALA A 110 4.02 4.77 -12.01
C ALA A 110 3.89 5.70 -10.80
N ALA A 111 4.09 5.20 -9.58
CA ALA A 111 3.98 5.99 -8.35
C ALA A 111 5.05 7.09 -8.30
N ALA A 112 6.30 6.76 -8.66
CA ALA A 112 7.39 7.71 -8.74
C ALA A 112 7.12 8.81 -9.78
N LEU A 113 6.61 8.44 -10.98
CA LEU A 113 6.25 9.38 -12.03
C LEU A 113 5.19 10.38 -11.54
N VAL A 114 4.09 9.88 -10.96
CA VAL A 114 3.01 10.73 -10.48
C VAL A 114 3.50 11.66 -9.38
N LEU A 115 4.19 11.16 -8.36
CA LEU A 115 4.68 11.97 -7.24
C LEU A 115 5.66 13.08 -7.65
N ARG A 116 6.47 12.83 -8.67
CA ARG A 116 7.45 13.80 -9.19
C ARG A 116 6.78 14.95 -9.92
N ASP A 117 5.71 14.66 -10.66
CA ASP A 117 5.08 15.63 -11.56
C ASP A 117 3.92 16.39 -10.89
N LEU A 118 3.61 16.12 -9.62
CA LEU A 118 2.60 16.86 -8.83
C LEU A 118 3.07 18.28 -8.52
N THR A 119 2.12 19.22 -8.53
CA THR A 119 2.33 20.54 -7.91
C THR A 119 2.48 20.39 -6.40
N ALA A 120 3.20 21.33 -5.76
CA ALA A 120 3.39 21.31 -4.31
C ALA A 120 2.06 21.34 -3.54
N GLU A 121 1.10 22.15 -4.00
CA GLU A 121 -0.24 22.26 -3.41
C GLU A 121 -1.01 20.94 -3.55
N SER A 122 -0.99 20.32 -4.73
CA SER A 122 -1.70 19.07 -4.95
C SER A 122 -1.08 17.91 -4.17
N ARG A 123 0.24 17.91 -4.03
CA ARG A 123 0.96 16.96 -3.20
C ARG A 123 0.59 17.09 -1.72
N GLU A 124 0.58 18.32 -1.18
CA GLU A 124 0.17 18.55 0.21
C GLU A 124 -1.27 18.09 0.44
N ALA A 125 -2.19 18.47 -0.43
CA ALA A 125 -3.60 18.08 -0.35
C ALA A 125 -3.80 16.56 -0.47
N MET A 126 -3.08 15.91 -1.39
CA MET A 126 -3.12 14.46 -1.57
C MET A 126 -2.65 13.71 -0.31
N LEU A 127 -1.56 14.18 0.32
CA LEU A 127 -1.01 13.56 1.53
C LEU A 127 -1.78 13.93 2.81
N ALA A 128 -2.73 14.88 2.76
CA ALA A 128 -3.47 15.31 3.93
C ALA A 128 -4.51 14.29 4.42
N ALA A 129 -4.97 13.38 3.54
CA ALA A 129 -6.04 12.44 3.82
C ALA A 129 -5.69 11.00 3.39
N PRO A 130 -4.69 10.35 4.04
CA PRO A 130 -4.35 8.97 3.74
C PRO A 130 -5.45 8.01 4.22
N GLU A 131 -5.71 7.00 3.40
CA GLU A 131 -6.66 5.91 3.63
C GLU A 131 -5.95 4.56 3.62
N LEU A 132 -6.49 3.61 4.38
CA LEU A 132 -6.13 2.20 4.25
C LEU A 132 -7.25 1.50 3.50
N ALA A 133 -6.92 0.80 2.42
CA ALA A 133 -7.85 -0.11 1.75
C ALA A 133 -8.11 -1.36 2.62
N ASP A 134 -9.12 -2.17 2.26
CA ASP A 134 -9.51 -3.37 3.01
C ASP A 134 -8.37 -4.40 3.19
N ASN A 135 -7.39 -4.41 2.28
CA ASN A 135 -6.20 -5.26 2.33
C ASN A 135 -4.97 -4.57 2.98
N GLY A 136 -5.18 -3.41 3.61
CA GLY A 136 -4.14 -2.63 4.28
C GLY A 136 -3.29 -1.75 3.38
N VAL A 137 -3.48 -1.79 2.06
CA VAL A 137 -2.71 -0.93 1.14
C VAL A 137 -2.98 0.53 1.45
N LEU A 138 -1.90 1.31 1.58
CA LEU A 138 -1.98 2.75 1.82
C LEU A 138 -2.32 3.48 0.53
N VAL A 139 -3.44 4.19 0.54
CA VAL A 139 -4.00 4.89 -0.60
C VAL A 139 -4.14 6.36 -0.26
N VAL A 140 -3.81 7.22 -1.23
CA VAL A 140 -4.06 8.65 -1.20
C VAL A 140 -4.92 9.03 -2.40
N SER A 141 -5.69 10.11 -2.29
CA SER A 141 -6.59 10.54 -3.36
C SER A 141 -6.09 11.84 -3.98
N LEU A 142 -6.06 11.89 -5.31
CA LEU A 142 -5.69 13.10 -6.02
C LEU A 142 -6.77 14.19 -5.79
N PRO A 143 -6.39 15.43 -5.42
CA PRO A 143 -7.33 16.47 -5.02
C PRO A 143 -8.39 16.79 -6.08
N ASP A 144 -9.62 17.08 -5.65
CA ASP A 144 -10.77 17.40 -6.52
C ASP A 144 -11.04 16.37 -7.63
N THR A 145 -10.54 15.14 -7.46
CA THR A 145 -10.82 14.00 -8.32
C THR A 145 -11.29 12.81 -7.48
N ARG A 146 -11.61 11.70 -8.16
CA ARG A 146 -11.85 10.39 -7.52
C ARG A 146 -10.70 9.42 -7.76
N ILE A 147 -9.55 9.92 -8.20
CA ILE A 147 -8.43 9.09 -8.58
C ILE A 147 -7.63 8.74 -7.33
N ARG A 148 -7.81 7.51 -6.89
CA ARG A 148 -7.01 6.85 -5.86
C ARG A 148 -5.61 6.49 -6.39
N ILE A 149 -4.61 6.62 -5.55
CA ILE A 149 -3.20 6.37 -5.82
C ILE A 149 -2.64 5.51 -4.68
N VAL A 150 -2.05 4.36 -5.02
CA VAL A 150 -1.30 3.56 -4.05
C VAL A 150 0.05 4.18 -3.78
N LEU A 151 0.43 4.30 -2.52
CA LEU A 151 1.81 4.64 -2.14
C LEU A 151 2.67 3.38 -2.16
N HIS A 152 3.63 3.34 -3.09
CA HIS A 152 4.59 2.25 -3.23
C HIS A 152 5.76 2.40 -2.23
N PRO A 153 6.35 1.31 -1.70
CA PRO A 153 7.45 1.37 -0.73
C PRO A 153 8.66 2.18 -1.24
N GLU A 154 8.99 2.07 -2.52
CA GLU A 154 10.12 2.80 -3.10
C GLU A 154 9.91 4.31 -3.11
N CYS A 155 8.66 4.79 -3.11
CA CYS A 155 8.39 6.22 -2.94
C CYS A 155 8.72 6.73 -1.53
N LEU A 156 8.97 5.84 -0.57
CA LEU A 156 9.35 6.15 0.80
C LEU A 156 10.86 5.88 1.05
N SER A 157 11.56 5.36 0.05
CA SER A 157 13.00 5.12 0.09
C SER A 157 13.76 6.45 0.13
N PRO A 158 14.84 6.59 0.92
CA PRO A 158 15.70 7.77 0.89
C PRO A 158 16.36 8.02 -0.47
N ALA A 159 16.49 6.97 -1.30
CA ALA A 159 17.09 7.05 -2.62
C ALA A 159 16.15 7.66 -3.68
N SER A 160 14.84 7.65 -3.43
CA SER A 160 13.87 8.25 -4.32
C SER A 160 13.57 9.69 -3.90
N ALA A 161 13.35 10.59 -4.86
CA ALA A 161 12.81 11.93 -4.61
C ALA A 161 11.30 11.89 -4.29
N GLY A 162 10.84 10.80 -3.67
CA GLY A 162 9.46 10.59 -3.28
C GLY A 162 9.12 11.35 -2.01
N VAL A 163 8.59 10.66 -1.01
CA VAL A 163 8.10 11.19 0.26
C VAL A 163 9.27 11.50 1.21
N THR A 164 9.28 12.73 1.73
CA THR A 164 10.25 13.19 2.72
C THR A 164 9.98 12.59 4.10
N GLU A 165 10.97 12.62 4.98
CA GLU A 165 10.81 12.16 6.37
C GLU A 165 9.71 12.92 7.11
N GLN A 166 9.61 14.23 6.87
CA GLN A 166 8.59 15.07 7.47
C GLN A 166 7.19 14.72 6.95
N GLU A 167 7.03 14.55 5.63
CA GLU A 167 5.75 14.09 5.06
C GLU A 167 5.36 12.70 5.56
N ALA A 168 6.32 11.78 5.69
CA ALA A 168 6.07 10.45 6.27
C ALA A 168 5.58 10.53 7.72
N SER A 169 6.22 11.39 8.54
CA SER A 169 5.79 11.67 9.91
C SER A 169 4.38 12.26 9.95
N ASP A 170 4.13 13.30 9.14
CA ASP A 170 2.82 13.94 9.07
C ASP A 170 1.73 12.94 8.64
N LEU A 171 2.01 12.09 7.64
CA LEU A 171 1.10 11.03 7.18
C LEU A 171 0.69 10.09 8.31
N LEU A 172 1.64 9.61 9.11
CA LEU A 172 1.38 8.71 10.23
C LEU A 172 0.49 9.35 11.32
N LEU A 173 0.63 10.66 11.50
CA LEU A 173 -0.15 11.44 12.47
C LEU A 173 -1.49 11.94 11.92
N ARG A 174 -1.74 11.86 10.60
CA ARG A 174 -3.00 12.31 10.00
C ARG A 174 -4.16 11.47 10.50
N ARG A 175 -5.21 12.16 10.92
CA ARG A 175 -6.50 11.57 11.27
C ARG A 175 -7.37 11.44 10.03
N ALA A 176 -8.19 10.40 9.99
CA ALA A 176 -9.17 10.24 8.91
C ALA A 176 -10.16 11.41 8.93
N ALA A 177 -10.35 12.10 7.79
CA ALA A 177 -11.27 13.22 7.72
C ALA A 177 -12.75 12.79 7.87
N ASP A 178 -13.11 11.60 7.37
CA ASP A 178 -14.52 11.21 7.14
C ASP A 178 -14.88 9.77 7.58
N SER A 179 -14.00 9.03 8.27
CA SER A 179 -14.35 7.68 8.74
C SER A 179 -15.13 7.72 10.06
N ARG A 180 -15.84 6.62 10.40
CA ARG A 180 -16.37 6.40 11.77
C ARG A 180 -15.27 6.54 12.83
N ASP A 181 -14.03 6.35 12.39
CA ASP A 181 -12.80 6.44 13.15
C ASP A 181 -12.13 7.81 13.01
N GLY A 182 -12.84 8.89 12.66
CA GLY A 182 -12.26 10.22 12.36
C GLY A 182 -11.46 10.87 13.51
N ALA A 183 -11.34 10.20 14.65
CA ALA A 183 -10.42 10.55 15.73
C ALA A 183 -9.05 9.83 15.63
N LEU A 184 -8.98 8.69 14.94
CA LEU A 184 -7.82 7.82 14.89
C LEU A 184 -6.78 8.30 13.88
N THR A 185 -5.52 8.28 14.29
CA THR A 185 -4.35 8.50 13.43
C THR A 185 -4.19 7.37 12.41
N LEU A 186 -3.31 7.53 11.43
CA LEU A 186 -2.95 6.43 10.53
C LEU A 186 -2.28 5.28 11.31
N LEU A 187 -1.44 5.58 12.30
CA LEU A 187 -0.84 4.59 13.20
C LEU A 187 -1.90 3.72 13.89
N GLU A 188 -2.88 4.36 14.55
CA GLU A 188 -3.97 3.66 15.25
C GLU A 188 -4.81 2.82 14.29
N ARG A 189 -5.05 3.31 13.07
CA ARG A 189 -5.77 2.55 12.03
C ARG A 189 -4.97 1.34 11.56
N MET A 190 -3.66 1.45 11.38
CA MET A 190 -2.79 0.32 11.01
C MET A 190 -2.81 -0.76 12.11
N LEU A 191 -2.74 -0.36 13.39
CA LEU A 191 -2.82 -1.28 14.53
C LEU A 191 -4.19 -1.96 14.61
N THR A 192 -5.28 -1.18 14.47
CA THR A 192 -6.64 -1.71 14.49
C THR A 192 -6.87 -2.69 13.34
N LEU A 193 -6.40 -2.33 12.15
CA LEU A 193 -6.54 -3.18 10.97
C LEU A 193 -5.76 -4.48 11.16
N ARG A 194 -4.54 -4.44 11.70
CA ARG A 194 -3.77 -5.64 12.07
C ARG A 194 -4.56 -6.54 13.03
N ASP A 195 -5.19 -5.99 14.05
CA ASP A 195 -5.91 -6.77 15.06
C ASP A 195 -7.20 -7.42 14.51
N VAL A 196 -7.76 -6.85 13.45
CA VAL A 196 -8.98 -7.33 12.78
C VAL A 196 -8.68 -8.27 11.61
N LEU A 197 -7.55 -8.06 10.92
CA LEU A 197 -7.11 -8.92 9.84
C LEU A 197 -6.56 -10.24 10.40
N ASP A 198 -6.91 -11.34 9.75
CA ASP A 198 -6.15 -12.59 9.86
C ASP A 198 -4.67 -12.27 9.56
N PRO A 199 -3.70 -12.77 10.35
CA PRO A 199 -2.27 -12.57 10.08
C PRO A 199 -1.83 -12.90 8.65
N GLU A 200 -2.57 -13.73 7.92
CA GLU A 200 -2.33 -14.05 6.51
C GLU A 200 -2.89 -13.01 5.51
N LEU A 201 -3.59 -11.97 5.96
CA LEU A 201 -4.39 -11.07 5.11
C LEU A 201 -3.79 -9.71 4.72
N PRO A 202 -2.82 -9.08 5.41
CA PRO A 202 -2.22 -7.87 4.87
C PRO A 202 -1.51 -8.23 3.55
N ASP A 203 -1.81 -7.47 2.49
CA ASP A 203 -1.14 -7.66 1.21
C ASP A 203 0.38 -7.44 1.38
N PRO A 204 1.25 -8.25 0.74
CA PRO A 204 2.70 -8.03 0.83
C PRO A 204 3.12 -6.60 0.50
N LEU A 205 2.44 -5.95 -0.46
CA LEU A 205 2.66 -4.54 -0.78
C LEU A 205 2.30 -3.62 0.40
N ALA A 206 1.21 -3.92 1.11
CA ALA A 206 0.82 -3.16 2.30
C ALA A 206 1.89 -3.27 3.39
N ILE A 207 2.35 -4.49 3.71
CA ILE A 207 3.40 -4.73 4.72
C ILE A 207 4.68 -3.97 4.37
N GLN A 208 5.12 -4.04 3.12
CA GLN A 208 6.30 -3.34 2.65
C GLN A 208 6.14 -1.81 2.71
N THR A 209 4.97 -1.29 2.34
CA THR A 209 4.68 0.15 2.39
C THR A 209 4.64 0.64 3.84
N TRP A 210 4.04 -0.14 4.74
CA TRP A 210 3.98 0.16 6.17
C TRP A 210 5.37 0.20 6.79
N HIS A 211 6.22 -0.77 6.47
CA HIS A 211 7.61 -0.78 6.88
C HIS A 211 8.37 0.45 6.37
N ALA A 212 8.30 0.72 5.07
CA ALA A 212 9.00 1.85 4.48
C ALA A 212 8.54 3.19 5.11
N LEU A 213 7.24 3.35 5.33
CA LEU A 213 6.66 4.54 5.95
C LEU A 213 7.10 4.69 7.41
N ALA A 214 6.99 3.62 8.21
CA ALA A 214 7.36 3.64 9.63
C ALA A 214 8.86 3.92 9.81
N MET A 215 9.72 3.28 9.01
CA MET A 215 11.17 3.53 9.05
C MET A 215 11.51 4.96 8.61
N ARG A 216 10.84 5.48 7.58
CA ARG A 216 11.07 6.85 7.07
C ARG A 216 10.64 7.91 8.07
N ALA A 217 9.56 7.67 8.81
CA ALA A 217 9.02 8.58 9.81
C ALA A 217 9.64 8.44 11.20
N HIS A 218 10.35 7.34 11.46
CA HIS A 218 10.86 6.99 12.79
C HIS A 218 11.68 8.11 13.44
N TRP A 219 12.69 8.63 12.73
CA TRP A 219 13.58 9.63 13.29
C TRP A 219 12.85 10.95 13.63
N PRO A 220 12.05 11.54 12.72
CA PRO A 220 11.23 12.70 13.07
C PRO A 220 10.30 12.46 14.24
N LEU A 221 9.60 11.32 14.28
CA LEU A 221 8.60 11.03 15.31
C LEU A 221 9.22 10.88 16.71
N CYS A 222 10.36 10.20 16.81
CA CYS A 222 11.00 9.95 18.10
C CYS A 222 11.77 11.17 18.63
N HIS A 223 12.44 11.91 17.73
CA HIS A 223 13.53 12.82 18.12
C HIS A 223 13.38 14.28 17.71
N ILE A 224 12.55 14.61 16.71
CA ILE A 224 12.47 15.97 16.15
C ILE A 224 11.12 16.63 16.45
N ASP A 225 10.01 15.94 16.16
CA ASP A 225 8.70 16.56 16.10
C ASP A 225 8.07 16.71 17.49
N THR A 226 8.05 17.95 17.98
CA THR A 226 7.48 18.31 19.28
C THR A 226 5.97 18.10 19.40
N ARG A 227 5.24 17.88 18.29
CA ARG A 227 3.80 17.58 18.30
C ARG A 227 3.51 16.13 18.68
N VAL A 228 4.54 15.28 18.69
CA VAL A 228 4.39 13.83 18.90
C VAL A 228 4.25 13.54 20.39
N THR A 229 3.17 12.85 20.73
CA THR A 229 2.89 12.43 22.11
C THR A 229 3.63 11.13 22.44
N LYS A 230 3.72 10.78 23.73
CA LYS A 230 4.22 9.46 24.13
C LYS A 230 3.42 8.34 23.47
N GLN A 231 2.09 8.48 23.44
CA GLN A 231 1.19 7.50 22.81
C GLN A 231 1.55 7.25 21.33
N HIS A 232 1.79 8.29 20.52
CA HIS A 232 2.17 8.09 19.12
C HIS A 232 3.48 7.31 18.97
N LYS A 233 4.44 7.51 19.88
CA LYS A 233 5.71 6.78 19.89
C LYS A 233 5.52 5.31 20.30
N GLU A 234 4.62 5.04 21.26
CA GLU A 234 4.24 3.68 21.60
C GLU A 234 3.56 2.97 20.42
N GLU A 235 2.62 3.64 19.75
CA GLU A 235 1.93 3.11 18.57
C GLU A 235 2.91 2.78 17.45
N LEU A 236 3.87 3.68 17.18
CA LEU A 236 4.96 3.42 16.24
C LEU A 236 5.79 2.20 16.66
N GLY A 237 6.14 2.09 17.95
CA GLY A 237 6.85 0.94 18.50
C GLY A 237 6.09 -0.38 18.29
N PHE A 238 4.79 -0.40 18.54
CA PHE A 238 3.94 -1.58 18.31
C PHE A 238 3.82 -1.94 16.82
N ILE A 239 3.74 -0.95 15.93
CA ILE A 239 3.75 -1.19 14.48
C ILE A 239 5.08 -1.81 14.06
N LEU A 240 6.20 -1.20 14.43
CA LEU A 240 7.55 -1.70 14.07
C LEU A 240 7.83 -3.09 14.64
N HIS A 241 7.45 -3.34 15.91
CA HIS A 241 7.57 -4.65 16.53
C HIS A 241 6.72 -5.69 15.80
N SER A 242 5.48 -5.35 15.43
CA SER A 242 4.63 -6.24 14.63
C SER A 242 5.17 -6.49 13.22
N LEU A 243 5.73 -5.47 12.56
CA LEU A 243 6.33 -5.63 11.24
C LEU A 243 7.50 -6.63 11.26
N ALA A 244 8.23 -6.69 12.38
CA ALA A 244 9.32 -7.63 12.59
C ALA A 244 8.88 -9.11 12.62
N THR A 245 7.58 -9.41 12.73
CA THR A 245 7.06 -10.78 12.76
C THR A 245 6.63 -11.31 11.40
N TYR A 246 6.53 -10.46 10.37
CA TYR A 246 6.12 -10.90 9.03
C TYR A 246 7.31 -11.52 8.27
N ASP A 247 7.05 -12.66 7.61
CA ASP A 247 8.07 -13.39 6.85
C ASP A 247 8.61 -12.58 5.66
N ASP A 248 7.76 -11.77 5.03
CA ASP A 248 8.15 -10.87 3.93
C ASP A 248 9.22 -9.83 4.35
N LEU A 249 9.29 -9.52 5.64
CA LEU A 249 10.24 -8.57 6.22
C LEU A 249 11.37 -9.26 6.98
N ARG A 250 11.57 -10.56 6.81
CA ARG A 250 12.59 -11.32 7.56
C ARG A 250 14.00 -10.72 7.45
N ALA A 251 14.37 -10.18 6.29
CA ALA A 251 15.66 -9.52 6.08
C ALA A 251 15.79 -8.20 6.86
N TRP A 252 14.68 -7.56 7.18
CA TRP A 252 14.58 -6.26 7.87
C TRP A 252 14.20 -6.39 9.34
N ARG A 253 14.01 -7.62 9.83
CA ARG A 253 13.57 -7.91 11.20
C ARG A 253 14.39 -7.18 12.25
N SER A 254 15.72 -7.23 12.15
CA SER A 254 16.60 -6.55 13.11
C SER A 254 16.40 -5.04 13.11
N SER A 255 16.30 -4.41 11.92
CA SER A 255 16.06 -2.97 11.81
C SER A 255 14.71 -2.56 12.41
N CYS A 256 13.67 -3.36 12.18
CA CYS A 256 12.35 -3.13 12.77
C CYS A 256 12.40 -3.21 14.31
N LEU A 257 13.08 -4.21 14.87
CA LEU A 257 13.20 -4.36 16.32
C LEU A 257 14.01 -3.24 16.97
N TRP A 258 15.11 -2.80 16.36
CA TRP A 258 15.89 -1.68 16.89
C TRP A 258 15.11 -0.36 16.86
N ALA A 259 14.38 -0.09 15.77
CA ALA A 259 13.52 1.08 15.67
C ALA A 259 12.32 0.99 16.65
N ALA A 260 11.74 -0.20 16.84
CA ALA A 260 10.70 -0.41 17.84
C ALA A 260 11.21 -0.14 19.26
N LEU A 261 12.42 -0.60 19.59
CA LEU A 261 13.05 -0.35 20.88
C LEU A 261 13.25 1.15 21.13
N ASP A 262 13.82 1.87 20.17
CA ASP A 262 14.03 3.32 20.27
C ASP A 262 12.70 4.07 20.44
N ALA A 263 11.66 3.67 19.70
CA ALA A 263 10.32 4.24 19.85
C ALA A 263 9.74 4.02 21.25
N PHE A 264 9.85 2.81 21.81
CA PHE A 264 9.39 2.52 23.19
C PHE A 264 10.22 3.24 24.25
N GLU A 265 11.53 3.36 24.08
CA GLU A 265 12.39 4.13 24.99
C GLU A 265 12.04 5.63 24.95
N CYS A 266 11.83 6.18 23.76
CA CYS A 266 11.39 7.57 23.59
C CYS A 266 9.97 7.83 24.12
N ALA A 267 9.15 6.78 24.24
CA ALA A 267 7.84 6.82 24.87
C ALA A 267 7.88 6.63 26.40
N GLU A 268 9.02 6.23 26.96
CA GLU A 268 9.18 5.77 28.36
C GLU A 268 8.35 4.51 28.69
N ASN A 269 8.19 3.60 27.72
CA ASN A 269 7.51 2.32 27.91
C ASN A 269 8.52 1.19 28.20
N ASP A 270 8.95 1.11 29.46
CA ASP A 270 9.99 0.17 29.91
C ASP A 270 9.60 -1.31 29.72
N GLU A 271 8.32 -1.64 29.85
CA GLU A 271 7.80 -3.00 29.71
C GLU A 271 7.95 -3.50 28.26
N ALA A 272 7.42 -2.74 27.30
CA ALA A 272 7.54 -3.09 25.88
C ALA A 272 9.00 -3.07 25.42
N ALA A 273 9.78 -2.07 25.83
CA ALA A 273 11.22 -2.00 25.55
C ALA A 273 11.97 -3.24 26.07
N SER A 274 11.63 -3.75 27.27
CA SER A 274 12.23 -4.96 27.82
C SER A 274 11.93 -6.21 26.97
N VAL A 275 10.70 -6.34 26.46
CA VAL A 275 10.33 -7.45 25.57
C VAL A 275 11.17 -7.42 24.30
N VAL A 276 11.25 -6.26 23.64
CA VAL A 276 12.02 -6.10 22.40
C VAL A 276 13.52 -6.38 22.61
N ARG A 277 14.12 -5.90 23.72
CA ARG A 277 15.53 -6.19 24.06
C ARG A 277 15.80 -7.69 24.18
N GLN A 278 14.87 -8.46 24.76
CA GLN A 278 15.02 -9.91 24.87
C GLN A 278 15.00 -10.58 23.49
N GLU A 279 14.14 -10.13 22.58
CA GLU A 279 14.09 -10.64 21.21
C GLU A 279 15.36 -10.32 20.42
N ILE A 280 15.86 -9.09 20.51
CA ILE A 280 17.15 -8.69 19.90
C ILE A 280 18.27 -9.60 20.41
N ALA A 281 18.36 -9.83 21.72
CA ALA A 281 19.38 -10.72 22.30
C ALA A 281 19.25 -12.19 21.85
N VAL A 282 18.05 -12.65 21.47
CA VAL A 282 17.87 -13.97 20.85
C VAL A 282 18.39 -13.97 19.41
N LEU A 283 18.11 -12.92 18.64
CA LEU A 283 18.60 -12.78 17.26
C LEU A 283 20.11 -12.68 17.20
N ASP A 284 20.75 -11.90 18.08
CA ASP A 284 22.21 -11.75 18.10
C ASP A 284 22.90 -13.10 18.39
N ARG A 285 22.39 -13.85 19.39
CA ARG A 285 22.88 -15.21 19.69
C ARG A 285 22.71 -16.19 18.52
N ALA A 286 21.66 -16.03 17.72
CA ALA A 286 21.45 -16.86 16.54
C ALA A 286 22.46 -16.55 15.42
N HIS A 287 22.91 -15.29 15.30
CA HIS A 287 23.94 -14.89 14.35
C HIS A 287 25.35 -15.31 14.80
N GLU A 288 25.60 -15.31 16.10
CA GLU A 288 26.89 -15.75 16.69
C GLU A 288 27.08 -17.27 16.72
N ALA A 289 26.01 -18.05 16.53
CA ALA A 289 26.10 -19.50 16.51
C ALA A 289 27.03 -19.93 15.35
N PRO A 290 28.19 -20.56 15.63
CA PRO A 290 29.14 -20.92 14.59
C PRO A 290 28.42 -21.82 13.58
N LEU A 291 28.52 -21.46 12.30
CA LEU A 291 28.12 -22.32 11.17
C LEU A 291 28.74 -23.68 11.44
N ARG A 292 27.95 -24.63 11.96
CA ARG A 292 28.44 -25.98 12.23
C ARG A 292 29.01 -26.47 10.92
N GLU A 293 30.32 -26.68 10.88
CA GLU A 293 30.99 -27.24 9.72
C GLU A 293 30.19 -28.46 9.27
N PRO A 294 29.89 -28.60 7.96
CA PRO A 294 29.19 -29.77 7.48
C PRO A 294 29.99 -30.99 7.92
N THR A 295 29.46 -31.72 8.90
CA THR A 295 30.06 -32.95 9.39
C THR A 295 30.34 -33.79 8.16
N ASN A 296 31.62 -33.97 7.81
CA ASN A 296 32.03 -34.77 6.66
C ASN A 296 31.60 -36.22 6.92
N ILE A 297 30.38 -36.57 6.52
CA ILE A 297 29.90 -37.95 6.42
C ILE A 297 30.49 -38.53 5.12
N TRP A 298 31.81 -38.56 5.02
CA TRP A 298 32.53 -39.43 4.09
C TRP A 298 33.46 -40.29 4.92
N GLY A 299 32.83 -41.13 5.75
CA GLY A 299 33.46 -42.32 6.30
C GLY A 299 33.77 -43.28 5.16
N SER A 300 35.03 -43.24 4.72
CA SER A 300 35.82 -44.35 4.21
C SER A 300 35.12 -45.73 4.24
N THR A 301 34.52 -46.14 3.12
CA THR A 301 34.43 -47.58 2.81
C THR A 301 35.78 -48.01 2.27
N GLY A 302 36.65 -48.44 3.18
CA GLY A 302 37.90 -49.12 2.87
C GLY A 302 37.65 -50.51 2.26
N ALA A 303 38.40 -50.76 1.19
CA ALA A 303 38.91 -52.03 0.69
C ALA A 303 38.43 -53.36 1.32
N LYS A 304 37.88 -54.22 0.45
CA LYS A 304 38.42 -55.56 0.21
C LYS A 304 38.38 -55.85 -1.29
#